data_AF-A0A210PV53-F1
#
_entry.id   AF-A0A210PV53-F1
#
_cell.length_a   1.000
_cell.length_b   1.000
_cell.length_c   1.000
_cell.angle_alpha   90.00
_cell.angle_beta   90.00
_cell.angle_gamma   90.00
#
_symmetry.space_group_name_H-M   'P 1'
#
loop_
_entity.id
_entity.type
_entity.pdbx_description
1 polymer ?
#
loop_
_entity_poly.entity_id
_entity_poly.type
_entity_poly.pdbx_seq_one_letter_code
_entity_poly.pdbx_strand_id
1 'polypeptide(L)'
;MSWGAILFLAFINDLPSTVSSKVKLFADDCQIYRTIESSYNSAVLQQDQVALEKWENDWKMFFNPQKCVTIRITRKQKTVNATYRLYDHDFVPGSKYLGVHINYDL
;
A
#
# COMPACT_ATOMS: atom_id res chain seq x y z
N MET A 1 -30.61 0.30 7.04
CA MET A 1 -29.68 1.02 6.14
C MET A 1 -28.54 1.52 7.01
N SER A 2 -27.32 0.99 6.83
CA SER A 2 -26.18 1.26 7.72
C SER A 2 -25.47 2.54 7.28
N TRP A 3 -25.63 3.62 8.03
CA TRP A 3 -24.93 4.89 7.80
C TRP A 3 -23.43 4.80 8.06
N GLY A 4 -22.99 3.79 8.85
CA GLY A 4 -21.58 3.61 9.22
C GLY A 4 -20.67 3.35 8.02
N ALA A 5 -21.11 2.53 7.05
CA ALA A 5 -20.31 2.24 5.86
C ALA A 5 -20.12 3.48 4.95
N ILE A 6 -21.16 4.30 4.83
CA ILE A 6 -21.12 5.54 4.05
C ILE A 6 -20.19 6.56 4.73
N LEU A 7 -20.29 6.68 6.06
CA LEU A 7 -19.43 7.57 6.82
C LEU A 7 -17.97 7.14 6.71
N PHE A 8 -17.67 5.84 6.86
CA PHE A 8 -16.33 5.32 6.68
C PHE A 8 -15.74 5.63 5.29
N LEU A 9 -16.52 5.43 4.22
CA LEU A 9 -16.10 5.78 2.86
C LEU A 9 -15.80 7.28 2.69
N ALA A 10 -16.59 8.15 3.33
CA ALA A 10 -16.34 9.58 3.31
C ALA A 10 -15.05 9.97 4.04
N PHE A 11 -14.69 9.25 5.11
CA PHE A 11 -13.48 9.50 5.91
C PHE A 11 -12.19 9.08 5.21
N ILE A 12 -12.19 7.99 4.43
CA ILE A 12 -10.98 7.51 3.75
C ILE A 12 -10.75 8.16 2.38
N ASN A 13 -11.69 8.98 1.90
CA ASN A 13 -11.70 9.46 0.51
C ASN A 13 -10.60 10.49 0.20
N ASP A 14 -9.98 11.08 1.22
CA ASP A 14 -8.87 12.03 1.07
C ASP A 14 -7.50 11.32 1.06
N LEU A 15 -7.41 10.07 1.54
CA LEU A 15 -6.18 9.26 1.56
C LEU A 15 -5.45 9.24 0.21
N PRO A 16 -6.12 9.09 -0.96
CA PRO A 16 -5.42 9.11 -2.26
C PRO A 16 -4.70 10.43 -2.55
N SER A 17 -5.09 11.54 -1.92
CA SER A 17 -4.43 12.85 -2.07
C SER A 17 -3.18 13.01 -1.19
N THR A 18 -3.01 12.16 -0.19
CA THR A 18 -1.85 12.15 0.73
C THR A 18 -0.58 11.62 0.07
N VAL A 19 -0.72 10.73 -0.90
CA VAL A 19 0.40 10.00 -1.50
C VAL A 19 0.57 10.35 -2.97
N SER A 20 1.78 10.12 -3.47
CA SER A 20 2.11 10.36 -4.87
C SER A 20 1.91 9.13 -5.76
N SER A 21 1.83 7.93 -5.16
CA SER A 21 1.54 6.68 -5.85
C SER A 21 0.04 6.49 -6.11
N LYS A 22 -0.30 5.53 -6.98
CA LYS A 22 -1.71 5.18 -7.21
C LYS A 22 -2.24 4.43 -6.01
N VAL A 23 -3.48 4.74 -5.65
CA VAL A 23 -4.20 4.11 -4.53
C VAL A 23 -5.47 3.44 -5.02
N LYS A 24 -5.78 2.29 -4.43
CA LYS A 24 -7.10 1.66 -4.49
C LYS A 24 -7.58 1.41 -3.07
N LEU A 25 -8.82 1.82 -2.81
CA LEU A 25 -9.51 1.61 -1.54
C LEU A 25 -10.66 0.64 -1.77
N PHE A 26 -10.77 -0.37 -0.90
CA PHE A 26 -11.87 -1.33 -0.93
C PHE A 26 -12.23 -1.74 0.48
N ALA A 27 -13.37 -1.25 0.99
CA ALA A 27 -13.73 -1.40 2.40
C ALA A 27 -12.54 -1.01 3.30
N ASP A 28 -12.13 -1.86 4.23
CA ASP A 28 -11.00 -1.67 5.12
C ASP A 28 -9.61 -1.91 4.48
N ASP A 29 -9.56 -2.42 3.25
CA ASP A 29 -8.31 -2.67 2.54
C ASP A 29 -7.86 -1.45 1.71
N CYS A 30 -6.58 -1.12 1.82
CA CYS A 30 -5.90 -0.12 1.01
C CYS A 30 -4.74 -0.76 0.23
N GLN A 31 -4.64 -0.46 -1.06
CA GLN A 31 -3.52 -0.84 -1.90
C GLN A 31 -2.85 0.40 -2.50
N ILE A 32 -1.55 0.53 -2.28
CA ILE A 32 -0.70 1.53 -2.93
C ILE A 32 0.24 0.83 -3.91
N TYR A 33 0.37 1.38 -5.11
CA TYR A 33 1.22 0.78 -6.14
C TYR A 33 1.85 1.81 -7.08
N ARG A 34 3.05 1.46 -7.56
CA ARG A 34 3.87 2.29 -8.44
C ARG A 34 4.73 1.43 -9.36
N THR A 35 5.00 1.93 -10.57
CA THR A 35 6.01 1.36 -11.47
C THR A 35 7.42 1.67 -10.95
N ILE A 36 8.18 0.63 -10.59
CA ILE A 36 9.54 0.77 -10.08
C ILE A 36 10.54 0.52 -11.21
N GLU A 37 11.14 1.61 -11.72
CA GLU A 37 12.17 1.56 -12.77
C GLU A 37 13.56 1.96 -12.25
N SER A 38 13.59 2.62 -11.10
CA SER A 38 14.80 3.16 -10.47
C SER A 38 14.68 3.08 -8.94
N SER A 39 15.82 3.23 -8.27
CA SER A 39 15.88 3.38 -6.81
C SER A 39 15.09 4.61 -6.34
N TYR A 40 15.03 5.68 -7.15
CA TYR A 40 14.20 6.86 -6.87
C TYR A 40 12.72 6.49 -6.76
N ASN A 41 12.16 5.77 -7.74
CA ASN A 41 10.75 5.36 -7.69
C ASN A 41 10.46 4.53 -6.45
N SER A 42 11.40 3.67 -6.05
CA SER A 42 11.31 2.89 -4.81
C SER A 42 11.34 3.78 -3.58
N ALA A 43 12.24 4.77 -3.52
CA ALA A 43 12.31 5.70 -2.40
C ALA A 43 11.01 6.50 -2.25
N VAL A 44 10.39 6.91 -3.36
CA VAL A 44 9.10 7.60 -3.29
C VAL A 44 7.98 6.68 -2.78
N LEU A 45 7.95 5.40 -3.17
CA LEU A 45 6.96 4.47 -2.62
C LEU A 45 7.15 4.24 -1.11
N GLN A 46 8.38 4.32 -0.60
CA GLN A 46 8.64 4.33 0.85
C GLN A 46 8.19 5.65 1.50
N GLN A 47 8.42 6.80 0.86
CA GLN A 47 7.93 8.10 1.35
C GLN A 47 6.40 8.15 1.41
N ASP A 48 5.71 7.51 0.47
CA ASP A 48 4.25 7.39 0.52
C ASP A 48 3.79 6.61 1.76
N GLN A 49 4.55 5.62 2.26
CA GLN A 49 4.23 4.94 3.53
C GLN A 49 4.36 5.90 4.73
N VAL A 50 5.39 6.75 4.75
CA VAL A 50 5.56 7.77 5.80
C VAL A 50 4.43 8.80 5.76
N ALA A 51 3.99 9.18 4.57
CA ALA A 51 2.85 10.07 4.40
C ALA A 51 1.55 9.42 4.89
N LEU A 52 1.35 8.12 4.63
CA LEU A 52 0.25 7.36 5.20
C LEU A 52 0.30 7.32 6.72
N GLU A 53 1.45 7.04 7.33
CA GLU A 53 1.62 7.06 8.80
C GLU A 53 1.23 8.40 9.41
N LYS A 54 1.48 9.51 8.72
CA LYS A 54 1.01 10.81 9.18
C LYS A 54 -0.52 10.92 9.07
N TRP A 55 -1.07 10.56 7.90
CA TRP A 55 -2.51 10.63 7.65
C TRP A 55 -3.32 9.80 8.64
N GLU A 56 -2.92 8.56 8.94
CA GLU A 56 -3.64 7.76 9.92
C GLU A 56 -3.58 8.34 11.34
N ASN A 57 -2.50 9.05 11.69
CA ASN A 57 -2.39 9.73 12.97
C ASN A 57 -3.31 10.94 13.06
N ASP A 58 -3.49 11.67 11.95
CA ASP A 58 -4.40 12.80 11.84
C ASP A 58 -5.86 12.32 11.92
N TRP A 59 -6.19 11.25 11.21
CA TRP A 59 -7.55 10.69 11.12
C TRP A 59 -7.90 9.67 12.20
N LYS A 60 -6.92 9.23 13.01
CA LYS A 60 -7.03 8.15 14.00
C LYS A 60 -7.48 6.81 13.40
N MET A 61 -7.02 6.51 12.18
CA MET A 61 -7.34 5.31 11.41
C MET A 61 -6.10 4.45 11.17
N PHE A 62 -5.65 3.75 12.19
CA PHE A 62 -4.38 3.02 12.19
C PHE A 62 -4.38 1.80 11.26
N PHE A 63 -3.31 1.66 10.48
CA PHE A 63 -3.04 0.45 9.70
C PHE A 63 -2.57 -0.70 10.59
N ASN A 64 -2.78 -1.93 10.11
CA ASN A 64 -2.23 -3.13 10.76
C ASN A 64 -0.98 -3.62 9.98
N PRO A 65 0.24 -3.27 10.41
CA PRO A 65 1.46 -3.58 9.66
C PRO A 65 1.72 -5.09 9.54
N GLN A 66 1.22 -5.89 10.48
CA GLN A 66 1.38 -7.36 10.45
C GLN A 66 0.58 -8.01 9.31
N LYS A 67 -0.47 -7.34 8.83
CA LYS A 67 -1.28 -7.80 7.70
C LYS A 67 -0.82 -7.22 6.36
N CYS A 68 0.08 -6.24 6.37
CA CYS A 68 0.58 -5.62 5.16
C CYS A 68 1.59 -6.54 4.46
N VAL A 69 1.45 -6.64 3.13
CA VAL A 69 2.35 -7.44 2.29
C VAL A 69 2.80 -6.62 1.08
N THR A 70 4.01 -6.90 0.60
CA THR A 70 4.50 -6.34 -0.67
C THR A 70 4.33 -7.35 -1.78
N ILE A 71 3.73 -6.93 -2.89
CA ILE A 71 3.62 -7.74 -4.11
C ILE A 71 4.44 -7.08 -5.21
N ARG A 72 5.34 -7.83 -5.84
CA ARG A 72 6.15 -7.36 -6.97
C ARG A 72 5.78 -8.14 -8.22
N ILE A 73 5.40 -7.43 -9.28
CA ILE A 73 5.06 -8.05 -10.57
C ILE A 73 5.99 -7.47 -11.63
N THR A 74 6.81 -8.32 -12.27
CA THR A 74 7.79 -7.90 -13.28
C THR A 74 8.26 -9.08 -14.12
N ARG A 75 8.51 -8.84 -15.41
CA ARG A 75 9.21 -9.78 -16.32
C ARG A 75 10.71 -9.50 -16.43
N LYS A 76 11.21 -8.44 -15.79
CA LYS A 76 12.63 -8.06 -15.83
C LYS A 76 13.45 -9.01 -14.96
N GLN A 77 14.56 -9.53 -15.49
CA GLN A 77 15.50 -10.35 -14.72
C GLN A 77 16.30 -9.52 -13.70
N LYS A 78 16.70 -8.30 -14.07
CA LYS A 78 17.33 -7.34 -13.14
C LYS A 78 16.26 -6.42 -12.56
N THR A 79 16.10 -6.47 -11.25
CA THR A 79 15.09 -5.68 -10.52
C THR A 79 15.74 -4.82 -9.45
N VAL A 80 15.06 -3.74 -9.08
CA VAL A 80 15.42 -2.95 -7.90
C VAL A 80 14.96 -3.75 -6.68
N ASN A 81 15.92 -4.22 -5.87
CA ASN A 81 15.62 -4.85 -4.60
C ASN A 81 15.43 -3.77 -3.54
N ALA A 82 14.18 -3.62 -3.12
CA ALA A 82 13.80 -2.77 -2.01
C ALA A 82 12.83 -3.50 -1.09
N THR A 83 12.99 -3.24 0.20
CA THR A 83 12.06 -3.58 1.27
C THR A 83 11.35 -2.30 1.66
N TYR A 84 10.05 -2.41 1.92
CA TYR A 84 9.24 -1.30 2.38
C TYR A 84 8.84 -1.52 3.83
N ARG A 85 8.64 -0.44 4.56
CA ARG A 85 8.32 -0.46 5.99
C ARG A 85 7.15 0.47 6.26
N LEU A 86 6.31 0.05 7.21
CA LEU A 86 5.33 0.91 7.86
C LEU A 86 5.65 0.91 9.35
N TYR A 87 5.83 2.10 9.91
CA TYR A 87 6.39 2.33 11.24
C TYR A 87 7.76 1.65 11.37
N ASP A 88 7.87 0.77 12.37
CA ASP A 88 9.00 -0.07 12.62
C ASP A 88 8.90 -1.50 12.03
N HIS A 89 7.95 -1.77 11.11
CA HIS A 89 7.68 -3.11 10.61
C HIS A 89 7.90 -3.25 9.10
N ASP A 90 8.82 -4.12 8.72
CA ASP A 90 9.11 -4.41 7.31
C ASP A 90 7.98 -5.25 6.69
N PHE A 91 7.54 -4.87 5.49
CA PHE A 91 6.57 -5.64 4.74
C PHE A 91 7.20 -6.93 4.23
N VAL A 92 6.50 -8.03 4.46
CA VAL A 92 6.89 -9.33 3.92
C VAL A 92 6.40 -9.49 2.48
N PRO A 93 7.14 -10.20 1.61
CA PRO A 93 6.64 -10.55 0.30
C PRO A 93 5.36 -11.38 0.40
N GLY A 94 4.30 -10.94 -0.28
CA GLY A 94 3.04 -11.66 -0.39
C GLY A 94 2.87 -12.28 -1.77
N SER A 95 2.16 -13.41 -1.82
CA SER A 95 1.73 -14.04 -3.09
C SER A 95 0.21 -14.07 -3.26
N LYS A 96 -0.57 -13.65 -2.24
CA LYS A 96 -2.04 -13.68 -2.27
C LYS A 96 -2.59 -12.26 -2.37
N TYR A 97 -3.47 -12.03 -3.33
CA TYR A 97 -4.21 -10.78 -3.51
C TYR A 97 -5.67 -11.09 -3.81
N LEU A 98 -6.59 -10.64 -2.95
CA LEU A 98 -8.05 -10.85 -3.09
C LEU A 98 -8.46 -12.31 -3.38
N GLY A 99 -7.78 -13.27 -2.74
CA GLY A 99 -8.06 -14.70 -2.94
C GLY A 99 -7.38 -15.35 -4.15
N VAL A 100 -6.69 -14.56 -4.97
CA VAL A 100 -5.89 -15.04 -6.10
C VAL A 100 -4.43 -15.17 -5.70
N HIS A 101 -3.79 -16.26 -6.11
CA HIS A 101 -2.33 -16.42 -6.01
C HIS A 101 -1.67 -15.80 -7.25
N ILE A 102 -0.81 -14.82 -7.03
CA ILE A 102 0.02 -14.20 -8.06
C ILE A 102 1.34 -14.95 -8.07
N ASN A 103 1.53 -15.82 -9.07
CA ASN A 103 2.80 -16.51 -9.29
C ASN A 103 3.74 -15.64 -10.14
N TYR A 104 5.03 -15.72 -9.81
CA TYR A 104 6.11 -14.95 -10.44
C TYR A 104 6.55 -15.53 -11.81
N ASP A 105 5.87 -16.58 -12.30
CA ASP A 105 6.24 -17.33 -13.51
C ASP A 105 5.61 -16.74 -14.79
N LEU A 106 5.95 -15.50 -15.13
CA LEU A 106 5.62 -14.87 -16.42
C LEU A 106 6.87 -14.44 -17.20
#